data_AF-A0A7Y5BDQ7-F1
#
_entry.id   AF-A0A7Y5BDQ7-F1
#
_cell.length_a   1.000
_cell.length_b   1.000
_cell.length_c   1.000
_cell.angle_alpha   90.00
_cell.angle_beta   90.00
_cell.angle_gamma   90.00
#
_symmetry.space_group_name_H-M   'P 1'
#
loop_
_entity.id
_entity.type
_entity.pdbx_description
1 polymer ?
#
loop_
_entity_poly.entity_id
_entity_poly.type
_entity_poly.pdbx_seq_one_letter_code
_entity_poly.pdbx_strand_id
1 'polypeptide(L)'
;MTNKMRCAWSVVALGICAALQAQVISIYVDGDRRDGRFPPQLQNGRTLMFLRDTFDALNCAVQWYSADQRIKAWIAETEIELWIGKTEARVNGQTMMLDQAPIIDKATGSTLVPLRFIGEAVGAGIKYSARGNRVDIDRMQIPYWTETAPFKVGDTVEMLEQTRDRWIKAKVLRVFEVKVGLDRYNIEYTEDGPNGRVMRPTMSRSHIRKPRR
;
A
#
# COMPACT_ATOMS: atom_id res chain seq x y z
N MET A 1 0.61 -67.40 -53.17
CA MET A 1 1.07 -67.01 -51.82
C MET A 1 1.38 -65.51 -51.84
N THR A 2 0.41 -64.66 -51.49
CA THR A 2 0.53 -63.20 -51.51
C THR A 2 0.53 -62.69 -50.08
N ASN A 3 1.66 -62.11 -49.67
CA ASN A 3 1.93 -61.70 -48.31
C ASN A 3 1.35 -60.28 -48.06
N LYS A 4 0.35 -60.17 -47.17
CA LYS A 4 -0.24 -58.89 -46.77
C LYS A 4 0.65 -58.21 -45.72
N MET A 5 1.35 -57.15 -46.10
CA MET A 5 2.00 -56.24 -45.16
C MET A 5 0.95 -55.51 -44.30
N ARG A 6 1.09 -55.60 -42.98
CA ARG A 6 0.30 -54.84 -42.01
C ARG A 6 1.08 -53.58 -41.62
N CYS A 7 0.54 -52.41 -41.92
CA CYS A 7 1.05 -51.12 -41.44
C CYS A 7 0.78 -50.99 -39.94
N ALA A 8 1.84 -50.86 -39.14
CA ALA A 8 1.74 -50.47 -37.74
C ALA A 8 1.43 -48.96 -37.67
N TRP A 9 0.30 -48.59 -37.08
CA TRP A 9 -0.03 -47.21 -36.76
C TRP A 9 0.62 -46.86 -35.42
N SER A 10 1.64 -46.01 -35.46
CA SER A 10 2.21 -45.41 -34.25
C SER A 10 1.17 -44.49 -33.61
N VAL A 11 0.74 -44.82 -32.39
CA VAL A 11 -0.06 -43.92 -31.55
C VAL A 11 0.88 -42.91 -30.91
N VAL A 12 0.84 -41.66 -31.40
CA VAL A 12 1.49 -40.54 -30.71
C VAL A 12 0.62 -40.16 -29.52
N ALA A 13 1.08 -40.47 -28.31
CA ALA A 13 0.45 -40.00 -27.09
C ALA A 13 0.71 -38.49 -26.94
N LEU A 14 -0.28 -37.68 -27.31
CA LEU A 14 -0.32 -36.25 -27.00
C LEU A 14 -0.50 -36.10 -25.48
N GLY A 15 0.62 -35.88 -24.78
CA GLY A 15 0.59 -35.51 -23.37
C GLY A 15 -0.14 -34.18 -23.19
N ILE A 16 -1.25 -34.19 -22.45
CA ILE A 16 -1.94 -32.98 -22.02
C ILE A 16 -1.02 -32.26 -21.03
N CYS A 17 -0.28 -31.28 -21.50
CA CYS A 17 0.38 -30.32 -20.62
C CYS A 17 -0.70 -29.35 -20.14
N ALA A 18 -1.26 -29.60 -18.95
CA ALA A 18 -2.15 -28.64 -18.31
C ALA A 18 -1.33 -27.40 -17.92
N ALA A 19 -1.46 -26.32 -18.69
CA ALA A 19 -0.90 -25.04 -18.33
C ALA A 19 -1.56 -24.56 -17.02
N LEU A 20 -0.78 -24.48 -15.94
CA LEU A 20 -1.22 -23.89 -14.68
C LEU A 20 -1.41 -22.38 -14.92
N GLN A 21 -2.63 -21.94 -15.23
CA GLN A 21 -2.90 -20.51 -15.31
C GLN A 21 -2.72 -19.90 -13.92
N ALA A 22 -1.81 -18.94 -13.81
CA ALA A 22 -1.70 -18.09 -12.62
C ALA A 22 -3.03 -17.37 -12.44
N GLN A 23 -3.82 -17.81 -11.45
CA GLN A 23 -5.11 -17.19 -11.19
C GLN A 23 -4.88 -15.77 -10.68
N VAL A 24 -5.44 -14.79 -11.38
CA VAL A 24 -5.32 -13.37 -11.04
C VAL A 24 -6.02 -13.12 -9.70
N ILE A 25 -5.28 -12.63 -8.71
CA ILE A 25 -5.83 -12.31 -7.40
C ILE A 25 -6.59 -10.99 -7.49
N SER A 26 -7.86 -10.98 -7.11
CA SER A 26 -8.69 -9.76 -7.09
C SER A 26 -8.53 -9.01 -5.76
N ILE A 27 -8.65 -7.68 -5.77
CA ILE A 27 -8.59 -6.84 -4.56
C ILE A 27 -9.97 -6.27 -4.28
N TYR A 28 -10.39 -6.32 -3.02
CA TYR A 28 -11.57 -5.66 -2.49
C TYR A 28 -11.16 -4.76 -1.34
N VAL A 29 -11.61 -3.51 -1.34
CA VAL A 29 -11.34 -2.54 -0.26
C VAL A 29 -12.69 -2.10 0.29
N ASP A 30 -12.94 -2.37 1.57
CA ASP A 30 -14.21 -2.09 2.27
C ASP A 30 -15.44 -2.68 1.54
N GLY A 31 -15.26 -3.86 0.93
CA GLY A 31 -16.31 -4.55 0.17
C GLY A 31 -16.41 -4.14 -1.30
N ASP A 32 -15.79 -3.03 -1.71
CA ASP A 32 -15.77 -2.58 -3.10
C ASP A 32 -14.60 -3.21 -3.86
N ARG A 33 -14.88 -3.78 -5.04
CA ARG A 33 -13.81 -4.27 -5.91
C ARG A 33 -12.94 -3.09 -6.36
N ARG A 34 -11.61 -3.28 -6.25
CA ARG A 34 -10.62 -2.34 -6.76
C ARG A 34 -9.71 -3.05 -7.74
N ASP A 35 -9.60 -2.48 -8.93
CA ASP A 35 -8.60 -2.92 -9.89
C ASP A 35 -7.30 -2.15 -9.57
N GLY A 36 -6.31 -2.88 -9.05
CA GLY A 36 -4.94 -2.36 -8.92
C GLY A 36 -4.28 -2.24 -10.29
N ARG A 37 -3.16 -1.51 -10.38
CA ARG A 37 -2.36 -1.49 -11.62
C ARG A 37 -1.81 -2.86 -11.94
N PHE A 38 -1.49 -3.59 -10.88
CA PHE A 38 -1.02 -4.96 -10.95
C PHE A 38 -1.72 -5.82 -9.89
N PRO A 39 -2.00 -7.10 -10.18
CA PRO A 39 -2.60 -7.98 -9.21
C PRO A 39 -1.61 -8.30 -8.07
N PRO A 40 -2.10 -8.58 -6.85
CA PRO A 40 -1.28 -9.13 -5.79
C PRO A 40 -0.64 -10.46 -6.23
N GLN A 41 0.52 -10.76 -5.68
CA GLN A 41 1.27 -11.98 -5.93
C GLN A 41 1.28 -12.85 -4.67
N LEU A 42 1.07 -14.15 -4.83
CA LEU A 42 1.26 -15.12 -3.76
C LEU A 42 2.67 -15.69 -3.86
N GLN A 43 3.53 -15.38 -2.89
CA GLN A 43 4.90 -15.89 -2.80
C GLN A 43 5.13 -16.47 -1.41
N ASN A 44 5.64 -17.71 -1.33
CA ASN A 44 5.91 -18.41 -0.06
C ASN A 44 4.69 -18.43 0.91
N GLY A 45 3.48 -18.54 0.37
CA GLY A 45 2.25 -18.50 1.17
C GLY A 45 1.89 -17.12 1.74
N ARG A 46 2.60 -16.06 1.34
CA ARG A 46 2.33 -14.67 1.71
C ARG A 46 1.84 -13.88 0.50
N THR A 47 0.83 -13.05 0.73
CA THR A 47 0.34 -12.11 -0.28
C THR A 47 1.21 -10.88 -0.28
N LEU A 48 1.92 -10.68 -1.38
CA LEU A 48 2.66 -9.47 -1.69
C LEU A 48 1.85 -8.60 -2.63
N MET A 49 1.87 -7.30 -2.41
CA MET A 49 1.18 -6.34 -3.27
C MET A 49 2.13 -5.21 -3.64
N PHE A 50 1.93 -4.61 -4.80
CA PHE A 50 2.79 -3.52 -5.27
C PHE A 50 2.70 -2.35 -4.31
N LEU A 51 3.86 -1.74 -4.02
CA LEU A 51 4.03 -0.70 -3.02
C LEU A 51 2.96 0.40 -3.14
N ARG A 52 2.83 0.95 -4.35
CA ARG A 52 1.89 2.03 -4.64
C ARG A 52 0.44 1.56 -4.47
N ASP A 53 0.07 0.43 -5.07
CA ASP A 53 -1.29 -0.09 -4.98
C ASP A 53 -1.67 -0.40 -3.51
N THR A 54 -0.71 -0.90 -2.71
CA THR A 54 -0.92 -1.21 -1.28
C THR A 54 -1.25 0.04 -0.48
N PHE A 55 -0.45 1.10 -0.63
CA PHE A 55 -0.64 2.32 0.12
C PHE A 55 -1.80 3.17 -0.42
N ASP A 56 -2.10 3.11 -1.73
CA ASP A 56 -3.33 3.68 -2.30
C ASP A 56 -4.56 2.98 -1.72
N ALA A 57 -4.56 1.63 -1.64
CA ALA A 57 -5.66 0.86 -1.06
C ALA A 57 -5.89 1.18 0.43
N LEU A 58 -4.82 1.41 1.18
CA LEU A 58 -4.86 1.72 2.62
C LEU A 58 -4.97 3.22 2.93
N ASN A 59 -4.94 4.10 1.91
CA ASN A 59 -4.81 5.56 2.03
C ASN A 59 -3.61 6.06 2.84
N CYS A 60 -2.51 5.32 2.81
CA CYS A 60 -1.27 5.76 3.43
C CYS A 60 -0.49 6.65 2.45
N ALA A 61 0.24 7.61 3.00
CA ALA A 61 1.32 8.24 2.26
C ALA A 61 2.55 7.33 2.30
N VAL A 62 3.30 7.29 1.20
CA VAL A 62 4.51 6.47 1.08
C VAL A 62 5.63 7.26 0.41
N GLN A 63 6.84 7.03 0.90
CA GLN A 63 8.10 7.53 0.37
C GLN A 63 9.09 6.37 0.21
N TRP A 64 9.89 6.45 -0.85
CA TRP A 64 10.96 5.50 -1.15
C TRP A 64 12.32 6.21 -1.07
N TYR A 65 13.21 5.71 -0.22
CA TYR A 65 14.58 6.19 -0.05
C TYR A 65 15.53 5.23 -0.77
N SER A 66 16.12 5.70 -1.87
CA SER A 66 17.01 4.86 -2.69
C SER A 66 18.37 4.59 -2.05
N ALA A 67 18.87 5.51 -1.21
CA ALA A 67 20.20 5.44 -0.61
C ALA A 67 20.40 4.18 0.26
N ASP A 68 19.36 3.78 1.00
CA ASP A 68 19.35 2.62 1.89
C ASP A 68 18.23 1.62 1.57
N GLN A 69 17.60 1.75 0.40
CA GLN A 69 16.50 0.90 -0.06
C GLN A 69 15.35 0.79 0.96
N ARG A 70 15.00 1.92 1.57
CA ARG A 70 14.01 2.01 2.63
C ARG A 70 12.68 2.55 2.12
N ILE A 71 11.60 1.92 2.54
CA ILE A 71 10.23 2.38 2.39
C ILE A 71 9.87 3.04 3.70
N LYS A 72 9.31 4.25 3.63
CA LYS A 72 8.67 4.88 4.77
C LYS A 72 7.24 5.22 4.43
N ALA A 73 6.32 4.85 5.31
CA ALA A 73 4.90 5.08 5.10
C ALA A 73 4.25 5.65 6.35
N TRP A 74 3.18 6.41 6.13
CA TRP A 74 2.47 7.09 7.20
C TRP A 74 0.97 7.05 6.97
N ILE A 75 0.24 6.83 8.05
CA ILE A 75 -1.21 6.95 8.10
C ILE A 75 -1.63 7.36 9.50
N ALA A 76 -2.44 8.41 9.60
CA ALA A 76 -2.83 9.01 10.87
C ALA A 76 -1.60 9.22 11.80
N GLU A 77 -1.53 8.50 12.92
CA GLU A 77 -0.41 8.57 13.88
C GLU A 77 0.59 7.41 13.75
N THR A 78 0.52 6.60 12.70
CA THR A 78 1.39 5.45 12.50
C THR A 78 2.45 5.75 11.45
N GLU A 79 3.71 5.55 11.82
CA GLU A 79 4.87 5.55 10.93
C GLU A 79 5.38 4.12 10.77
N ILE A 80 5.57 3.68 9.52
CA ILE A 80 6.08 2.36 9.18
C ILE A 80 7.37 2.53 8.36
N GLU A 81 8.43 1.83 8.75
CA GLU A 81 9.67 1.71 7.99
C GLU A 81 9.92 0.25 7.61
N LEU A 82 10.23 0.02 6.34
CA LEU A 82 10.60 -1.29 5.79
C LEU A 82 11.87 -1.16 4.96
N TRP A 83 12.64 -2.23 4.81
CA TRP A 83 13.83 -2.26 3.95
C TRP A 83 13.75 -3.42 2.97
N ILE A 84 14.14 -3.20 1.71
CA ILE A 84 14.17 -4.28 0.71
C ILE A 84 15.09 -5.40 1.18
N GLY A 85 14.62 -6.64 1.05
CA GLY A 85 15.38 -7.84 1.40
C GLY A 85 15.56 -8.07 2.90
N LYS A 86 15.03 -7.20 3.78
CA LYS A 86 15.10 -7.38 5.23
C LYS A 86 13.73 -7.74 5.80
N THR A 87 13.75 -8.64 6.78
CA THR A 87 12.57 -8.97 7.60
C THR A 87 12.45 -8.08 8.83
N GLU A 88 13.45 -7.25 9.13
CA GLU A 88 13.32 -6.21 10.15
C GLU A 88 12.52 -5.04 9.60
N ALA A 89 11.53 -4.59 10.37
CA ALA A 89 10.71 -3.41 10.12
C ALA A 89 10.67 -2.53 11.37
N ARG A 90 10.21 -1.28 11.22
CA ARG A 90 9.87 -0.43 12.38
C ARG A 90 8.45 0.07 12.27
N VAL A 91 7.72 0.05 13.37
CA VAL A 91 6.40 0.69 13.52
C VAL A 91 6.51 1.65 14.70
N ASN A 92 6.29 2.94 14.45
CA ASN A 92 6.46 4.00 15.46
C ASN A 92 7.82 3.95 16.17
N GLY A 93 8.88 3.60 15.43
CA GLY A 93 10.25 3.47 15.95
C GLY A 93 10.53 2.16 16.70
N GLN A 94 9.53 1.33 16.97
CA GLN A 94 9.71 0.01 17.58
C GLN A 94 10.01 -1.04 16.50
N THR A 95 11.01 -1.88 16.74
CA THR A 95 11.39 -2.95 15.81
C THR A 95 10.36 -4.08 15.81
N MET A 96 9.92 -4.46 14.62
CA MET A 96 8.97 -5.54 14.36
C MET A 96 9.54 -6.50 13.30
N MET A 97 9.13 -7.77 13.32
CA MET A 97 9.59 -8.77 12.34
C MET A 97 8.52 -9.08 11.31
N LEU A 98 8.92 -9.11 10.05
CA LEU A 98 8.11 -9.48 8.90
C LEU A 98 8.22 -10.98 8.65
N ASP A 99 7.08 -11.61 8.33
CA ASP A 99 7.05 -12.97 7.81
C ASP A 99 7.72 -13.10 6.43
N GLN A 100 7.78 -12.01 5.67
CA GLN A 100 8.35 -11.95 4.33
C GLN A 100 8.90 -10.55 4.09
N ALA A 101 10.16 -10.46 3.66
CA ALA A 101 10.79 -9.20 3.32
C ALA A 101 10.12 -8.55 2.09
N PRO A 102 10.06 -7.21 2.00
CA PRO A 102 9.78 -6.52 0.76
C PRO A 102 10.81 -6.89 -0.30
N ILE A 103 10.39 -6.97 -1.56
CA ILE A 103 11.25 -7.34 -2.68
C ILE A 103 11.06 -6.40 -3.84
N ILE A 104 12.03 -6.39 -4.76
CA ILE A 104 11.87 -5.76 -6.07
C ILE A 104 11.49 -6.87 -7.05
N ASP A 105 10.32 -6.72 -7.67
CA ASP A 105 9.88 -7.59 -8.75
C ASP A 105 10.77 -7.37 -9.98
N LYS A 106 11.42 -8.43 -10.47
CA LYS A 106 12.40 -8.34 -11.56
C LYS A 106 11.78 -8.02 -12.92
N ALA A 107 10.51 -8.36 -13.13
CA ALA A 107 9.83 -8.16 -14.40
C ALA A 107 9.37 -6.70 -14.57
N THR A 108 8.91 -6.08 -13.48
CA THR A 108 8.35 -4.73 -13.47
C THR A 108 9.29 -3.67 -12.90
N GLY A 109 10.36 -4.07 -12.21
CA GLY A 109 11.23 -3.17 -11.44
C GLY A 109 10.53 -2.52 -10.24
N SER A 110 9.30 -2.92 -9.92
CA SER A 110 8.50 -2.31 -8.88
C SER A 110 8.67 -3.03 -7.55
N THR A 111 8.47 -2.30 -6.45
CA THR A 111 8.56 -2.86 -5.12
C THR A 111 7.26 -3.59 -4.75
N LEU A 112 7.41 -4.80 -4.21
CA LEU A 112 6.36 -5.62 -3.61
C LEU A 112 6.54 -5.64 -2.10
N VAL A 113 5.43 -5.49 -1.37
CA VAL A 113 5.42 -5.43 0.10
C VAL A 113 4.47 -6.44 0.71
N PRO A 114 4.75 -6.95 1.92
CA PRO A 114 3.86 -7.85 2.64
C PRO A 114 2.58 -7.12 3.07
N LEU A 115 1.48 -7.38 2.35
CA LEU A 115 0.23 -6.66 2.56
C LEU A 115 -0.33 -6.84 3.97
N ARG A 116 -0.25 -8.07 4.52
CA ARG A 116 -0.74 -8.37 5.86
C ARG A 116 -0.06 -7.54 6.93
N PHE A 117 1.27 -7.51 6.93
CA PHE A 117 2.03 -6.75 7.92
C PHE A 117 1.67 -5.27 7.88
N ILE A 118 1.61 -4.68 6.67
CA ILE A 118 1.26 -3.26 6.53
C ILE A 118 -0.17 -3.04 7.02
N GLY A 119 -1.12 -3.90 6.64
CA GLY A 119 -2.50 -3.82 7.11
C GLY A 119 -2.62 -3.86 8.63
N GLU A 120 -1.99 -4.86 9.27
CA GLU A 120 -1.98 -5.01 10.73
C GLU A 120 -1.35 -3.80 11.44
N ALA A 121 -0.23 -3.30 10.93
CA ALA A 121 0.45 -2.14 11.49
C ALA A 121 -0.42 -0.88 11.48
N VAL A 122 -1.35 -0.77 10.52
CA VAL A 122 -2.28 0.37 10.39
C VAL A 122 -3.69 0.06 10.92
N GLY A 123 -3.88 -1.09 11.56
CA GLY A 123 -5.16 -1.54 12.11
C GLY A 123 -6.18 -2.07 11.10
N ALA A 124 -5.81 -2.23 9.83
CA ALA A 124 -6.67 -2.80 8.79
C ALA A 124 -6.73 -4.34 8.87
N GLY A 125 -7.91 -4.91 8.65
CA GLY A 125 -8.12 -6.34 8.48
C GLY A 125 -7.73 -6.80 7.08
N ILE A 126 -6.81 -7.77 6.99
CA ILE A 126 -6.39 -8.34 5.71
C ILE A 126 -6.76 -9.82 5.64
N LYS A 127 -7.63 -10.18 4.70
CA LYS A 127 -8.08 -11.56 4.50
C LYS A 127 -7.85 -12.02 3.06
N TYR A 128 -7.14 -13.13 2.89
CA TYR A 128 -7.07 -13.82 1.61
C TYR A 128 -8.09 -14.98 1.57
N SER A 129 -8.85 -15.08 0.48
CA SER A 129 -9.78 -16.17 0.20
C SER A 129 -9.24 -17.00 -0.97
N ALA A 130 -8.77 -18.21 -0.66
CA ALA A 130 -8.26 -19.13 -1.69
C ALA A 130 -9.38 -19.59 -2.65
N ARG A 131 -10.60 -19.83 -2.14
CA ARG A 131 -11.74 -20.26 -2.98
C ARG A 131 -12.15 -19.19 -3.99
N GLY A 132 -12.12 -17.92 -3.59
CA GLY A 132 -12.49 -16.80 -4.46
C GLY A 132 -11.31 -16.14 -5.17
N ASN A 133 -10.09 -16.64 -4.93
CA ASN A 133 -8.82 -16.02 -5.31
C ASN A 133 -8.82 -14.48 -5.16
N ARG A 134 -9.15 -14.00 -3.96
CA ARG A 134 -9.27 -12.57 -3.69
C ARG A 134 -8.69 -12.19 -2.35
N VAL A 135 -8.29 -10.93 -2.24
CA VAL A 135 -7.87 -10.29 -1.01
C VAL A 135 -8.93 -9.26 -0.64
N ASP A 136 -9.47 -9.40 0.57
CA ASP A 136 -10.36 -8.43 1.21
C ASP A 136 -9.51 -7.58 2.17
N ILE A 137 -9.47 -6.27 1.92
CA ILE A 137 -8.86 -5.25 2.76
C ILE A 137 -10.02 -4.52 3.43
N ASP A 138 -10.21 -4.79 4.72
CA ASP A 138 -11.14 -4.07 5.57
C ASP A 138 -10.35 -2.99 6.28
N ARG A 139 -10.40 -1.76 5.76
CA ARG A 139 -9.66 -0.68 6.40
C ARG A 139 -10.23 -0.51 7.80
N MET A 140 -9.36 -0.22 8.77
CA MET A 140 -9.86 0.28 10.03
C MET A 140 -10.74 1.48 9.69
N GLN A 141 -12.04 1.40 10.00
CA GLN A 141 -12.80 2.61 10.18
C GLN A 141 -12.15 3.28 11.39
N ILE A 142 -11.12 4.09 11.13
CA ILE A 142 -10.75 5.16 12.05
C ILE A 142 -12.11 5.82 12.27
N PRO A 143 -12.69 5.77 13.49
CA PRO A 143 -13.97 6.40 13.73
C PRO A 143 -13.79 7.79 13.14
N TYR A 144 -14.60 8.15 12.14
CA TYR A 144 -14.55 9.48 11.55
C TYR A 144 -14.37 10.39 12.73
N TRP A 145 -13.31 11.20 12.77
CA TRP A 145 -13.13 12.12 13.86
C TRP A 145 -14.42 12.95 13.94
N THR A 146 -15.38 12.55 14.78
CA THR A 146 -16.45 13.41 15.26
C THR A 146 -15.85 14.46 16.18
N GLU A 147 -14.56 14.32 16.48
CA GLU A 147 -13.67 15.34 16.97
C GLU A 147 -13.43 16.39 15.88
N THR A 148 -13.63 17.65 16.25
CA THR A 148 -13.17 18.80 15.48
C THR A 148 -11.71 18.61 15.07
N ALA A 149 -11.31 19.18 13.93
CA ALA A 149 -9.91 19.14 13.52
C ALA A 149 -8.99 19.47 14.71
N PRO A 150 -7.99 18.63 15.02
CA PRO A 150 -7.15 18.79 16.22
C PRO A 150 -6.20 19.99 16.11
N PHE A 151 -6.29 20.76 15.03
CA PHE A 151 -5.50 21.93 14.73
C PHE A 151 -6.40 23.15 14.59
N LYS A 152 -5.91 24.28 15.05
CA LYS A 152 -6.53 25.60 14.90
C LYS A 152 -5.75 26.42 13.88
N VAL A 153 -6.43 27.40 13.29
CA VAL A 153 -5.76 28.41 12.45
C VAL A 153 -4.66 29.08 13.28
N GLY A 154 -3.44 29.09 12.74
CA GLY A 154 -2.24 29.60 13.39
C GLY A 154 -1.34 28.53 14.00
N ASP A 155 -1.81 27.29 14.17
CA ASP A 155 -0.99 26.21 14.72
C ASP A 155 0.21 25.89 13.81
N THR A 156 1.32 25.48 14.44
CA THR A 156 2.50 24.99 13.72
C THR A 156 2.43 23.47 13.63
N VAL A 157 2.44 22.95 12.41
CA VAL A 157 2.43 21.51 12.11
C VAL A 157 3.69 21.14 11.34
N GLU A 158 4.05 19.86 11.35
CA GLU A 158 5.08 19.34 10.46
C GLU A 158 4.39 18.62 9.30
N MET A 159 4.85 18.86 8.08
CA MET A 159 4.25 18.37 6.85
C MET A 159 5.34 17.77 5.96
N LEU A 160 5.08 16.59 5.38
CA LEU A 160 6.05 15.95 4.48
C LEU A 160 6.03 16.63 3.13
N GLU A 161 7.09 17.37 2.82
CA GLU A 161 7.32 17.91 1.49
C GLU A 161 7.82 16.79 0.57
N GLN A 162 6.90 16.15 -0.15
CA GLN A 162 7.21 15.01 -1.03
C GLN A 162 8.31 15.33 -2.08
N THR A 163 8.39 16.58 -2.56
CA THR A 163 9.39 16.97 -3.57
C THR A 163 10.81 17.03 -3.01
N ARG A 164 10.98 17.46 -1.76
CA ARG A 164 12.29 17.64 -1.12
C ARG A 164 12.60 16.57 -0.06
N ASP A 165 11.73 15.58 0.07
CA ASP A 165 11.85 14.44 0.98
C ASP A 165 12.23 14.83 2.41
N ARG A 166 11.53 15.84 2.92
CA ARG A 166 11.78 16.37 4.26
C ARG A 166 10.49 16.82 4.91
N TRP A 167 10.46 16.67 6.23
CA TRP A 167 9.44 17.30 7.05
C TRP A 167 9.76 18.79 7.16
N ILE A 168 8.83 19.63 6.75
CA ILE A 168 8.92 21.08 6.92
C ILE A 168 7.91 21.53 7.96
N LYS A 169 8.27 22.57 8.71
CA LYS A 169 7.30 23.26 9.57
C LYS A 169 6.38 24.06 8.68
N ALA A 170 5.09 23.97 8.94
CA ALA A 170 4.06 24.70 8.22
C ALA A 170 3.07 25.32 9.20
N LYS A 171 2.51 26.47 8.83
CA LYS A 171 1.49 27.14 9.64
C LYS A 171 0.11 26.87 9.07
N VAL A 172 -0.81 26.42 9.91
CA VAL A 172 -2.21 26.18 9.54
C VAL A 172 -2.88 27.51 9.20
N LEU A 173 -3.32 27.68 7.95
CA LEU A 173 -4.01 28.87 7.48
C LEU A 173 -5.52 28.70 7.55
N ARG A 174 -6.03 27.51 7.22
CA ARG A 174 -7.45 27.22 7.21
C ARG A 174 -7.70 25.75 7.44
N VAL A 175 -8.79 25.45 8.14
CA VAL A 175 -9.35 24.11 8.32
C VAL A 175 -10.70 24.10 7.62
N PHE A 176 -10.88 23.23 6.64
CA PHE A 176 -12.17 23.03 5.96
C PHE A 176 -12.83 21.79 6.54
N GLU A 177 -14.02 21.88 7.12
CA GLU A 177 -14.76 20.69 7.54
C GLU A 177 -15.41 20.02 6.31
N VAL A 178 -15.00 18.79 6.01
CA VAL A 178 -15.54 17.98 4.94
C VAL A 178 -16.52 16.98 5.55
N LYS A 179 -17.80 17.09 5.20
CA LYS A 179 -18.87 16.25 5.76
C LYS A 179 -18.94 14.83 5.18
N VAL A 180 -18.11 14.51 4.18
CA VAL A 180 -18.13 13.22 3.45
C VAL A 180 -16.71 12.80 3.09
N GLY A 181 -16.29 11.60 3.50
CA GLY A 181 -15.00 11.00 3.11
C GLY A 181 -14.09 10.66 4.29
N LEU A 182 -12.99 9.97 3.99
CA LEU A 182 -11.86 9.78 4.91
C LEU A 182 -11.21 11.17 5.12
N ASP A 183 -10.91 11.51 6.36
CA ASP A 183 -10.53 12.86 6.83
C ASP A 183 -11.67 13.90 6.73
N ARG A 184 -12.31 14.18 7.88
CA ARG A 184 -13.35 15.22 8.02
C ARG A 184 -12.83 16.64 7.89
N TYR A 185 -11.54 16.84 7.60
CA TYR A 185 -11.03 18.15 7.35
C TYR A 185 -9.84 18.19 6.38
N ASN A 186 -9.76 19.29 5.64
CA ASN A 186 -8.60 19.64 4.83
C ASN A 186 -7.89 20.84 5.48
N ILE A 187 -6.56 20.90 5.37
CA ILE A 187 -5.78 21.99 5.95
C ILE A 187 -4.99 22.70 4.86
N GLU A 188 -5.26 23.99 4.66
CA GLU A 188 -4.34 24.87 3.95
C GLU A 188 -3.23 25.28 4.90
N TYR A 189 -1.99 25.20 4.43
CA TYR A 189 -0.83 25.60 5.22
C TYR A 189 0.17 26.39 4.36
N THR A 190 1.07 27.10 5.04
CA THR A 190 2.18 27.82 4.41
C THR A 190 3.52 27.32 4.94
N GLU A 191 4.48 27.10 4.04
CA GLU A 191 5.87 26.75 4.39
C GLU A 191 6.50 27.86 5.25
N ASP A 192 7.29 27.54 6.28
CA ASP A 192 8.19 28.52 6.94
C ASP A 192 7.57 29.89 7.33
N GLY A 193 6.30 29.92 7.76
CA GLY A 193 5.64 31.12 8.29
C GLY A 193 4.79 31.90 7.27
N PRO A 194 4.29 33.10 7.61
CA PRO A 194 3.23 33.79 6.85
C PRO A 194 3.59 34.16 5.40
N ASN A 195 4.88 34.09 5.02
CA ASN A 195 5.39 34.46 3.70
C ASN A 195 5.76 33.26 2.81
N GLY A 196 5.61 32.03 3.28
CA GLY A 196 5.90 30.87 2.43
C GLY A 196 4.82 30.54 1.43
N ARG A 197 5.08 29.48 0.66
CA ARG A 197 4.16 29.02 -0.38
C ARG A 197 2.90 28.44 0.27
N VAL A 198 1.75 28.96 -0.12
CA VAL A 198 0.46 28.39 0.25
C VAL A 198 0.27 27.08 -0.50
N MET A 199 0.13 26.00 0.25
CA MET A 199 -0.23 24.71 -0.31
C MET A 199 -1.72 24.47 -0.12
N ARG A 200 -2.38 24.16 -1.24
CA ARG A 200 -3.79 23.78 -1.25
C ARG A 200 -3.90 22.27 -1.28
N PRO A 201 -4.76 21.69 -0.44
CA PRO A 201 -4.97 20.25 -0.45
C PRO A 201 -5.65 19.81 -1.74
N THR A 202 -5.02 18.87 -2.43
CA THR A 202 -5.69 18.03 -3.42
C THR A 202 -6.21 16.81 -2.68
N MET A 203 -7.41 16.31 -3.01
CA MET A 203 -8.02 15.13 -2.37
C MET A 203 -7.14 13.86 -2.33
N SER A 204 -6.04 13.83 -3.08
CA SER A 204 -5.06 12.74 -3.11
C SER A 204 -3.87 12.89 -2.15
N ARG A 205 -3.77 14.00 -1.41
CA ARG A 205 -2.67 14.24 -0.46
C ARG A 205 -3.22 14.14 0.96
N SER A 206 -3.34 12.91 1.45
CA SER A 206 -3.63 12.59 2.85
C SER A 206 -2.67 13.41 3.73
N HIS A 207 -3.21 14.29 4.57
CA HIS A 207 -2.40 15.19 5.38
C HIS A 207 -1.71 14.34 6.44
N ILE A 208 -0.42 14.13 6.27
CA ILE A 208 0.34 13.24 7.14
C ILE A 208 0.52 13.93 8.49
N ARG A 209 -0.15 13.41 9.53
CA ARG A 209 0.13 13.76 10.92
C ARG A 209 1.41 13.04 11.34
N LYS A 210 2.28 13.71 12.07
CA LYS A 210 3.38 13.03 12.76
C LYS A 210 2.82 12.20 13.92
N PRO A 211 3.23 10.94 14.11
CA PRO A 211 2.92 10.18 15.32
C PRO A 211 3.15 11.03 16.57
N ARG A 212 2.20 11.04 17.51
CA ARG A 212 2.49 11.55 18.86
C ARG A 212 3.55 10.62 19.45
N ARG A 213 4.71 11.18 19.79
CA ARG A 213 5.73 10.48 20.59
C ARG A 213 5.29 10.37 22.03
#